data_AF-A0A8T6TWX8-F1
#
_entry.id   AF-A0A8T6TWX8-F1
#
_cell.length_a   1.000
_cell.length_b   1.000
_cell.length_c   1.000
_cell.angle_alpha   90.00
_cell.angle_beta   90.00
_cell.angle_gamma   90.00
#
_symmetry.space_group_name_H-M   'P 1'
#
loop_
_entity.id
_entity.type
_entity.pdbx_description
1 polymer ?
#
loop_
_entity_poly.entity_id
_entity_poly.type
_entity_poly.pdbx_seq_one_letter_code
_entity_poly.pdbx_strand_id
1 'polypeptide(L)'
;MERSPVLRRLDDEPVWSIVCFFVDKGHRGRGMARRMLRGALEYAASHGATIVEAYPTIPQGEPLPSVSSFVGVPSLLESEGFKQVARPSDR
;
A
#
# COMPACT_ATOMS: atom_id res chain seq x y z
N MET A 1 3.75 12.00 8.35
CA MET A 1 4.18 10.63 8.71
C MET A 1 5.01 10.62 9.99
N GLU A 2 6.01 11.50 10.15
CA GLU A 2 6.94 11.52 11.30
C GLU A 2 6.31 11.63 12.70
N ARG A 3 5.15 12.29 12.83
CA ARG A 3 4.43 12.40 14.11
C ARG A 3 3.58 11.17 14.44
N SER A 4 3.38 10.26 13.50
CA SER A 4 2.58 9.05 13.71
C SER A 4 3.46 7.94 14.28
N PRO A 5 3.07 7.29 15.38
CA PRO A 5 3.81 6.12 15.89
C PRO A 5 3.76 4.93 14.92
N VAL A 6 2.73 4.86 14.06
CA VAL A 6 2.53 3.73 13.13
C VAL A 6 3.05 3.98 11.72
N LEU A 7 3.26 5.24 11.32
CA LEU A 7 3.78 5.63 10.00
C LEU A 7 5.15 6.31 10.09
N ARG A 8 5.86 6.15 11.20
CA ARG A 8 7.22 6.69 11.32
C ARG A 8 8.13 5.92 10.35
N ARG A 9 9.10 6.64 9.79
CA ARG A 9 10.19 6.05 9.01
C ARG A 9 10.87 4.92 9.78
N LEU A 10 11.22 3.85 9.06
CA LEU A 10 11.96 2.72 9.61
C LEU A 10 13.46 3.02 9.69
N ASP A 11 13.98 3.74 8.71
CA ASP A 11 15.37 4.16 8.57
C ASP A 11 15.45 5.53 7.84
N ASP A 12 16.67 5.94 7.47
CA ASP A 12 16.95 7.21 6.79
C ASP A 12 16.98 7.09 5.25
N GLU A 13 16.65 5.93 4.68
CA GLU A 13 16.65 5.74 3.23
C GLU A 13 15.49 6.52 2.57
N PRO A 14 15.72 7.15 1.40
CA PRO A 14 14.66 7.83 0.68
C PRO A 14 13.69 6.80 0.07
N VAL A 15 12.41 6.91 0.44
CA VAL A 15 11.35 6.01 -0.02
C VAL A 15 10.24 6.77 -0.73
N TRP A 16 9.58 6.10 -1.68
CA TRP A 16 8.31 6.53 -2.24
C TRP A 16 7.17 5.80 -1.54
N SER A 17 6.20 6.52 -0.99
CA SER A 17 5.08 5.90 -0.27
C SER A 17 3.83 5.86 -1.15
N ILE A 18 3.26 4.67 -1.32
CA ILE A 18 1.92 4.50 -1.87
C ILE A 18 0.92 4.60 -0.73
N VAL A 19 0.17 5.71 -0.70
CA VAL A 19 -0.75 6.02 0.40
C VAL A 19 -2.11 5.35 0.22
N CYS A 20 -2.72 5.46 -0.95
CA CYS A 20 -4.03 4.85 -1.21
C CYS A 20 -4.34 4.70 -2.71
N PHE A 21 -5.27 3.79 -3.00
CA PHE A 21 -5.92 3.57 -4.28
C PHE A 21 -7.40 3.86 -4.12
N PHE A 22 -7.92 4.76 -4.95
CA PHE A 22 -9.35 4.95 -5.06
C PHE A 22 -9.85 4.28 -6.34
N VAL A 23 -10.80 3.36 -6.18
CA VAL A 23 -11.52 2.74 -7.30
C VAL A 23 -13.00 3.04 -7.13
N ASP A 24 -13.55 3.72 -8.12
CA ASP A 24 -14.98 3.99 -8.22
C ASP A 24 -15.80 2.69 -8.05
N LYS A 25 -16.94 2.77 -7.37
CA LYS A 25 -17.75 1.61 -7.00
C LYS A 25 -18.16 0.76 -8.21
N GLY A 26 -18.49 1.38 -9.35
CA GLY A 26 -18.88 0.67 -10.57
C GLY A 26 -17.73 -0.10 -11.23
N HIS A 27 -16.49 0.18 -10.83
CA HIS A 27 -15.27 -0.36 -11.41
C HIS A 27 -14.52 -1.31 -10.46
N ARG A 28 -15.05 -1.54 -9.25
CA ARG A 28 -14.49 -2.51 -8.28
C ARG A 28 -14.67 -3.94 -8.77
N GLY A 29 -13.87 -4.86 -8.20
CA GLY A 29 -13.91 -6.29 -8.55
C GLY A 29 -13.27 -6.65 -9.90
N ARG A 30 -12.73 -5.67 -10.64
CA ARG A 30 -12.14 -5.86 -11.97
C ARG A 30 -10.60 -5.84 -11.98
N GLY A 31 -9.98 -5.99 -10.80
CA GLY A 31 -8.52 -5.93 -10.66
C GLY A 31 -7.90 -4.53 -10.87
N MET A 32 -8.68 -3.46 -10.76
CA MET A 32 -8.20 -2.08 -10.98
C MET A 32 -7.07 -1.69 -10.03
N ALA A 33 -7.20 -2.02 -8.73
CA ALA A 33 -6.18 -1.70 -7.73
C ALA A 33 -4.81 -2.31 -8.08
N ARG A 34 -4.78 -3.53 -8.61
CA ARG A 34 -3.55 -4.20 -9.08
C ARG A 34 -2.92 -3.46 -10.26
N ARG A 35 -3.73 -3.03 -11.23
CA ARG A 35 -3.26 -2.26 -12.38
C ARG A 35 -2.71 -0.90 -11.96
N MET A 36 -3.38 -0.23 -11.02
CA MET A 36 -2.90 1.03 -10.44
C MET A 36 -1.59 0.86 -9.68
N LEU A 37 -1.48 -0.18 -8.86
CA LEU A 37 -0.25 -0.49 -8.14
C LEU A 37 0.92 -0.72 -9.11
N ARG A 38 0.72 -1.55 -10.14
CA ARG A 38 1.74 -1.77 -11.17
C ARG A 38 2.17 -0.49 -11.87
N GLY A 39 1.21 0.32 -12.33
CA GLY A 39 1.52 1.59 -12.98
C GLY A 39 2.24 2.57 -12.05
N ALA A 40 1.90 2.58 -10.76
CA ALA A 40 2.60 3.39 -9.76
C ALA A 40 4.05 2.93 -9.55
N LEU A 41 4.30 1.61 -9.53
CA LEU A 41 5.65 1.05 -9.44
C LEU A 41 6.49 1.37 -10.68
N GLU A 42 5.93 1.22 -11.88
CA GLU A 42 6.59 1.58 -13.14
C GLU A 42 6.92 3.08 -13.17
N TYR A 43 5.98 3.92 -12.75
CA TYR A 43 6.19 5.36 -12.62
C TYR A 43 7.31 5.68 -11.64
N ALA A 44 7.27 5.13 -10.42
CA ALA A 44 8.30 5.36 -9.42
C ALA A 44 9.69 4.91 -9.92
N ALA A 45 9.78 3.72 -10.52
CA ALA A 45 11.02 3.19 -11.09
C ALA A 45 11.59 4.09 -12.19
N SER A 46 10.75 4.58 -13.11
CA SER A 46 11.18 5.53 -14.16
C SER A 46 11.65 6.89 -13.63
N HIS A 47 11.31 7.22 -12.37
CA HIS A 47 11.78 8.42 -11.67
C HIS A 47 12.92 8.13 -10.69
N GLY A 48 13.52 6.94 -10.76
CA GLY A 48 14.69 6.58 -9.96
C GLY A 48 14.38 6.14 -8.52
N ALA A 49 13.13 5.78 -8.21
CA ALA A 49 12.80 5.20 -6.92
C ALA A 49 13.51 3.84 -6.75
N THR A 50 14.28 3.71 -5.67
CA THR A 50 14.94 2.46 -5.27
C THR A 50 14.09 1.67 -4.28
N ILE A 51 13.28 2.37 -3.48
CA ILE A 51 12.42 1.79 -2.44
C ILE A 51 11.01 2.36 -2.56
N VAL A 52 10.02 1.47 -2.53
CA VAL A 52 8.60 1.81 -2.44
C VAL A 52 8.00 1.13 -1.22
N GLU A 53 7.27 1.89 -0.41
CA GLU A 53 6.59 1.40 0.78
C GLU A 53 5.07 1.58 0.68
N ALA A 54 4.33 0.75 1.42
CA ALA A 54 2.88 0.79 1.51
C ALA A 54 2.41 0.27 2.87
N TYR A 55 1.22 0.67 3.28
CA TYR A 55 0.67 0.41 4.62
C TYR A 55 -0.73 -0.20 4.50
N PRO A 56 -0.84 -1.50 4.13
CA PRO A 56 -2.12 -2.13 3.90
C PRO A 56 -2.90 -2.31 5.20
N THR A 57 -4.23 -2.33 5.11
CA THR A 57 -5.06 -2.76 6.24
C THR A 57 -5.22 -4.27 6.19
N ILE A 58 -5.02 -4.94 7.32
CA ILE A 58 -5.19 -6.39 7.46
C ILE A 58 -6.67 -6.68 7.79
N PRO A 59 -7.41 -7.43 6.94
CA PRO A 59 -8.76 -7.87 7.26
C PRO A 59 -8.76 -8.81 8.48
N GLN A 60 -9.66 -8.58 9.44
CA GLN A 60 -9.82 -9.38 10.66
C GLN A 60 -11.08 -10.25 10.57
N GLY A 61 -11.17 -11.10 9.54
CA GLY A 61 -12.30 -12.01 9.32
C GLY A 61 -13.53 -11.40 8.65
N GLU A 62 -13.69 -10.07 8.68
CA GLU A 62 -14.76 -9.36 7.97
C GLU A 62 -14.24 -8.55 6.77
N PRO A 63 -15.07 -8.30 5.74
CA PRO A 63 -14.73 -7.40 4.65
C PRO A 63 -14.39 -6.01 5.17
N LEU A 64 -13.30 -5.42 4.69
CA LEU A 64 -12.91 -4.07 5.08
C LEU A 64 -13.98 -3.04 4.67
N PRO A 65 -14.26 -2.04 5.54
CA PRO A 65 -14.99 -0.85 5.14
C PRO A 65 -14.36 -0.21 3.90
N SER A 66 -15.17 0.43 3.04
CA SER A 66 -14.69 0.98 1.76
C SER A 66 -13.47 1.89 1.94
N VAL A 67 -13.44 2.75 2.96
CA VAL A 67 -12.31 3.65 3.23
C VAL A 67 -11.04 2.90 3.62
N SER A 68 -11.16 1.85 4.43
CA SER A 68 -10.03 1.01 4.85
C SER A 68 -9.49 0.14 3.72
N SER A 69 -10.32 -0.15 2.70
CA SER A 69 -9.86 -0.87 1.50
C SER A 69 -8.97 -0.02 0.57
N PHE A 70 -8.99 1.31 0.71
CA PHE A 70 -8.23 2.19 -0.18
C PHE A 70 -6.73 2.04 0.00
N VAL A 71 -6.24 1.75 1.20
CA VAL A 71 -4.80 1.52 1.42
C VAL A 71 -4.34 0.14 0.90
N GLY A 72 -5.26 -0.66 0.36
CA GLY A 72 -5.01 -2.02 -0.10
C GLY A 72 -5.03 -3.05 1.04
N VAL A 73 -4.88 -4.31 0.63
CA VAL A 73 -4.74 -5.49 1.51
C VAL A 73 -3.38 -6.14 1.25
N PRO A 74 -2.81 -6.90 2.21
CA PRO A 74 -1.49 -7.51 2.03
C PRO A 74 -1.37 -8.33 0.74
N SER A 75 -2.38 -9.13 0.41
CA SER A 75 -2.38 -9.97 -0.79
C SER A 75 -2.26 -9.19 -2.10
N LEU A 76 -2.75 -7.95 -2.16
CA LEU A 76 -2.56 -7.08 -3.33
C LEU A 76 -1.09 -6.70 -3.50
N LEU A 77 -0.46 -6.28 -2.40
CA LEU A 77 0.94 -5.83 -2.41
C LEU A 77 1.90 -7.01 -2.67
N GLU A 78 1.68 -8.13 -1.99
CA GLU A 78 2.46 -9.36 -2.18
C GLU A 78 2.41 -9.84 -3.64
N SER A 79 1.27 -9.69 -4.32
CA SER A 79 1.12 -10.06 -5.74
C SER A 79 1.98 -9.23 -6.70
N GLU A 80 2.50 -8.08 -6.27
CA GLU A 80 3.44 -7.24 -7.01
C GLU A 80 4.84 -7.20 -6.35
N GLY A 81 5.15 -8.19 -5.50
CA GLY A 81 6.50 -8.43 -4.97
C GLY A 81 6.85 -7.68 -3.69
N PHE A 82 5.90 -7.00 -3.05
CA PHE A 82 6.13 -6.42 -1.73
C PHE A 82 6.39 -7.51 -0.69
N LYS A 83 7.22 -7.17 0.29
CA LYS A 83 7.49 -7.99 1.47
C LYS A 83 7.17 -7.18 2.71
N GLN A 84 6.58 -7.82 3.70
CA GLN A 84 6.37 -7.18 4.99
C GLN A 84 7.71 -6.97 5.69
N VAL A 85 8.00 -5.73 6.08
CA VAL A 85 9.26 -5.34 6.75
C VAL A 85 9.06 -4.83 8.18
N ALA A 86 7.84 -4.45 8.56
CA ALA A 86 7.50 -3.97 9.89
C ALA A 86 6.03 -4.26 10.24
N ARG A 87 5.70 -4.22 11.54
CA ARG A 87 4.31 -4.27 12.02
C ARG A 87 4.11 -3.42 13.28
N PRO A 88 4.05 -2.08 13.13
CA PRO A 88 4.05 -1.16 14.26
C PRO A 88 2.77 -1.21 15.12
N SER A 89 1.68 -1.75 14.58
CA SER A 89 0.35 -1.78 15.20
C SER A 89 -0.04 -3.16 15.76
N ASP A 90 0.92 -4.07 15.98
CA ASP A 90 0.68 -5.40 16.58
C ASP A 90 0.51 -5.37 18.11
N ARG A 91 0.19 -4.20 18.67
CA ARG A 91 -0.10 -4.03 20.09
C ARG A 91 -1.61 -3.96 20.32
#